data_AF-A0A7C7DY64-F1
#
_entry.id   AF-A0A7C7DY64-F1
#
_cell.length_a   1.000
_cell.length_b   1.000
_cell.length_c   1.000
_cell.angle_alpha   90.00
_cell.angle_beta   90.00
_cell.angle_gamma   90.00
#
_symmetry.space_group_name_H-M   'P 1'
#
loop_
_entity.id
_entity.type
_entity.pdbx_description
1 polymer ?
#
loop_
_entity_poly.entity_id
_entity_poly.type
_entity_poly.pdbx_seq_one_letter_code
_entity_poly.pdbx_strand_id
1 'polypeptide(L)'
;MASTADAPALPVAWWRKVRYRIHQFLSGLLAGVQAVDESPAIAVLSPDALALFRRMPGDARRHSLCVLQTLTTEAPVPADLAVAALLHDVGKAAASEAGAYLGLWLRGPMVLTAAVAPGLLARLADARPSPSLRYALYVQLHHPEIGAAWAQAAGASDLACWLIAEHQNKVERANTPAAVLLARLQAADDRN
;
A
#
# COMPACT_ATOMS: atom_id res chain seq x y z
N MET A 1 22.32 -3.43 44.46
CA MET A 1 21.32 -2.75 43.60
C MET A 1 21.97 -2.46 42.25
N ALA A 2 21.76 -3.35 41.28
CA ALA A 2 22.08 -3.10 39.88
C ALA A 2 20.87 -3.62 39.08
N SER A 3 20.16 -2.71 38.44
CA SER A 3 18.96 -2.98 37.65
C SER A 3 19.39 -3.47 36.27
N THR A 4 19.02 -4.70 35.93
CA THR A 4 19.12 -5.26 34.58
C THR A 4 17.98 -4.67 33.73
N ALA A 5 18.33 -3.93 32.69
CA ALA A 5 17.38 -3.49 31.68
C ALA A 5 17.00 -4.68 30.78
N ASP A 6 15.73 -5.07 30.82
CA ASP A 6 15.14 -6.02 29.88
C ASP A 6 15.09 -5.40 28.48
N ALA A 7 15.71 -6.07 27.51
CA ALA A 7 15.52 -5.75 26.10
C ALA A 7 14.14 -6.25 25.64
N PRO A 8 13.34 -5.48 24.88
CA PRO A 8 12.05 -5.94 24.42
C PRO A 8 12.24 -7.10 23.42
N ALA A 9 11.77 -8.28 23.80
CA ALA A 9 11.69 -9.43 22.91
C ALA A 9 10.78 -9.09 21.73
N LEU A 10 11.35 -8.95 20.53
CA LEU A 10 10.57 -8.76 19.31
C LEU A 10 9.69 -10.00 19.08
N PRO A 11 8.35 -9.85 19.01
CA PRO A 11 7.46 -11.00 18.97
C PRO A 11 7.69 -11.81 17.68
N VAL A 12 7.75 -13.14 17.80
CA VAL A 12 7.97 -14.13 16.71
C VAL A 12 7.05 -13.92 15.49
N ALA A 13 5.90 -13.26 15.67
CA ALA A 13 4.98 -12.84 14.60
C ALA A 13 5.58 -11.80 13.62
N TRP A 14 6.52 -10.97 14.10
CA TRP A 14 7.18 -9.92 13.33
C TRP A 14 8.12 -10.50 12.26
N TRP A 15 8.90 -11.52 12.64
CA TRP A 15 9.82 -12.22 11.73
C TRP A 15 9.08 -12.98 10.61
N ARG A 16 7.86 -13.46 10.86
CA ARG A 16 7.00 -14.06 9.82
C ARG A 16 6.52 -13.03 8.80
N LYS A 17 6.10 -11.83 9.22
CA LYS A 17 5.68 -10.74 8.31
C LYS A 17 6.83 -10.24 7.45
N VAL A 18 8.02 -10.04 8.04
CA VAL A 18 9.22 -9.60 7.31
C VAL A 18 9.65 -10.65 6.28
N ARG A 19 9.67 -11.94 6.66
CA ARG A 19 10.04 -13.03 5.75
C ARG A 19 9.02 -13.24 4.63
N TYR A 20 7.73 -13.01 4.90
CA TYR A 20 6.66 -13.03 3.91
C TYR A 20 6.78 -11.87 2.91
N ARG A 21 7.04 -10.64 3.36
CA ARG A 21 7.28 -9.48 2.48
C ARG A 21 8.57 -9.62 1.64
N ILE A 22 9.61 -10.28 2.17
CA ILE A 22 10.81 -10.66 1.42
C ILE A 22 10.49 -11.72 0.37
N HIS A 23 9.65 -12.71 0.70
CA HIS A 23 9.20 -13.73 -0.24
C HIS A 23 8.33 -13.12 -1.35
N GLN A 24 7.39 -12.23 -1.02
CA GLN A 24 6.58 -11.46 -1.97
C GLN A 24 7.46 -10.71 -2.98
N PHE A 25 8.52 -10.05 -2.48
CA PHE A 25 9.50 -9.35 -3.30
C PHE A 25 10.33 -10.29 -4.20
N LEU A 26 10.80 -11.43 -3.68
CA LEU A 26 11.57 -12.41 -4.44
C LEU A 26 10.72 -13.14 -5.49
N SER A 27 9.45 -13.45 -5.18
CA SER A 27 8.48 -13.97 -6.15
C SER A 27 8.18 -12.94 -7.25
N GLY A 28 8.12 -11.65 -6.91
CA GLY A 28 7.96 -10.55 -7.87
C GLY A 28 9.16 -10.36 -8.80
N LEU A 29 10.39 -10.62 -8.32
CA LEU A 29 11.62 -10.58 -9.13
C LEU A 29 11.73 -11.77 -10.10
N LEU A 30 11.29 -12.96 -9.68
CA LEU A 30 11.38 -14.20 -10.47
C LEU A 30 10.25 -14.33 -11.51
N ALA A 31 9.10 -13.67 -11.31
CA ALA A 31 8.00 -13.61 -12.27
C ALA A 31 8.21 -12.61 -13.42
N GLY A 32 9.42 -12.05 -13.55
CA GLY A 32 9.79 -10.91 -14.39
C GLY A 32 9.70 -11.05 -15.92
N VAL A 33 8.86 -11.93 -16.47
CA VAL A 33 8.68 -12.06 -17.94
C VAL A 33 7.21 -12.19 -18.35
N GLN A 34 6.26 -12.36 -17.43
CA GLN A 34 4.85 -12.49 -17.79
C GLN A 34 4.15 -11.13 -17.77
N ALA A 35 3.48 -10.80 -18.88
CA ALA A 35 2.60 -9.63 -18.97
C ALA A 35 1.53 -9.72 -17.87
N VAL A 36 1.25 -8.60 -17.22
CA VAL A 36 0.16 -8.52 -16.23
C VAL A 36 -1.15 -8.64 -16.98
N ASP A 37 -1.98 -9.63 -16.65
CA ASP A 37 -3.34 -9.71 -17.18
C ASP A 37 -4.20 -8.63 -16.52
N GLU A 38 -4.46 -7.55 -17.25
CA GLU A 38 -5.23 -6.40 -16.78
C GLU A 38 -6.74 -6.58 -16.98
N SER A 39 -7.21 -7.72 -17.51
CA SER A 39 -8.64 -7.96 -17.80
C SER A 39 -9.55 -7.70 -16.58
N PRO A 40 -9.20 -8.12 -15.35
CA PRO A 40 -10.02 -7.79 -14.17
C PRO A 40 -10.07 -6.29 -13.88
N ALA A 41 -8.97 -5.57 -14.09
CA ALA A 41 -8.92 -4.13 -13.89
C ALA A 41 -9.75 -3.38 -14.95
N ILE A 42 -9.68 -3.83 -16.21
CA ILE A 42 -10.49 -3.28 -17.31
C ILE A 42 -11.99 -3.44 -17.06
N ALA A 43 -12.40 -4.55 -16.43
CA ALA A 43 -13.81 -4.81 -16.13
C ALA A 43 -14.35 -3.94 -14.97
N VAL A 44 -13.49 -3.43 -14.10
CA VAL A 44 -13.87 -2.70 -12.88
C VAL A 44 -13.67 -1.19 -13.00
N LEU A 45 -12.57 -0.77 -13.63
CA LEU A 45 -12.14 0.64 -13.62
C LEU A 45 -12.73 1.41 -14.80
N SER A 46 -13.05 2.69 -14.57
CA SER A 46 -13.26 3.66 -15.65
C SER A 46 -11.98 3.82 -16.49
N PRO A 47 -12.05 4.37 -17.72
CA PRO A 47 -10.86 4.63 -18.53
C PRO A 47 -9.79 5.47 -17.81
N ASP A 48 -10.21 6.50 -17.07
CA ASP A 48 -9.29 7.38 -16.32
C ASP A 48 -8.67 6.68 -15.12
N ALA A 49 -9.47 5.89 -14.38
CA ALA A 49 -8.98 5.08 -13.27
C ALA A 49 -8.04 3.95 -13.75
N LEU A 50 -8.29 3.38 -14.93
CA LEU A 50 -7.42 2.40 -15.56
C LEU A 50 -6.09 3.02 -16.01
N ALA A 51 -6.12 4.25 -16.55
CA ALA A 51 -4.89 5.00 -16.85
C ALA A 51 -4.08 5.25 -15.57
N LEU A 52 -4.75 5.55 -14.46
CA LEU A 52 -4.13 5.68 -13.14
C LEU A 52 -3.50 4.35 -12.67
N PHE A 53 -4.23 3.24 -12.75
CA PHE A 53 -3.73 1.89 -12.43
C PHE A 53 -2.45 1.56 -13.20
N ARG A 54 -2.39 1.90 -14.49
CA ARG A 54 -1.23 1.65 -15.37
C ARG A 54 0.02 2.44 -15.01
N ARG A 55 -0.08 3.51 -14.21
CA ARG A 55 1.07 4.26 -13.68
C ARG A 55 1.84 3.48 -12.61
N MET A 56 1.18 2.52 -11.93
CA MET A 56 1.87 1.65 -10.98
C MET A 56 2.86 0.73 -11.70
N PRO A 57 3.99 0.37 -11.09
CA PRO A 57 4.89 -0.64 -11.64
C PRO A 57 4.20 -2.02 -11.70
N GLY A 58 4.68 -2.90 -12.59
CA GLY A 58 4.00 -4.16 -12.90
C GLY A 58 3.83 -5.11 -11.70
N ASP A 59 4.75 -5.10 -10.75
CA ASP A 59 4.65 -5.83 -9.48
C ASP A 59 3.52 -5.29 -8.59
N ALA A 60 3.39 -3.97 -8.45
CA ALA A 60 2.29 -3.34 -7.72
C ALA A 60 0.92 -3.56 -8.39
N ARG A 61 0.88 -3.57 -9.73
CA ARG A 61 -0.35 -3.94 -10.48
C ARG A 61 -0.76 -5.39 -10.22
N ARG A 62 0.18 -6.33 -10.27
CA ARG A 62 -0.08 -7.75 -9.94
C ARG A 62 -0.56 -7.91 -8.51
N HIS A 63 0.10 -7.26 -7.55
CA HIS A 63 -0.31 -7.26 -6.15
C HIS A 63 -1.78 -6.84 -6.00
N SER A 64 -2.15 -5.70 -6.58
CA SER A 64 -3.51 -5.17 -6.52
C SER A 64 -4.54 -6.10 -7.16
N LEU A 65 -4.18 -6.80 -8.25
CA LEU A 65 -5.02 -7.83 -8.88
C LEU A 65 -5.20 -9.06 -7.98
N CYS A 66 -4.14 -9.52 -7.30
CA CYS A 66 -4.22 -10.61 -6.34
C CYS A 66 -5.09 -10.25 -5.12
N VAL A 67 -5.02 -9.00 -4.66
CA VAL A 67 -5.92 -8.46 -3.61
C VAL A 67 -7.37 -8.51 -4.08
N LEU A 68 -7.68 -8.04 -5.29
CA LEU A 68 -9.04 -8.11 -5.86
C LEU A 68 -9.51 -9.57 -6.00
N GLN A 69 -8.65 -10.47 -6.46
CA GLN A 69 -8.95 -11.89 -6.58
C GLN A 69 -9.27 -12.50 -5.21
N THR A 70 -8.45 -12.21 -4.19
CA THR A 70 -8.66 -12.66 -2.82
C THR A 70 -10.04 -12.21 -2.31
N LEU A 71 -10.36 -10.92 -2.46
CA LEU A 71 -11.67 -10.38 -2.08
C LEU A 71 -12.84 -11.08 -2.77
N THR A 72 -12.69 -11.38 -4.06
CA THR A 72 -13.71 -12.03 -4.89
C THR A 72 -13.97 -13.48 -4.45
N THR A 73 -12.92 -14.19 -4.01
CA THR A 73 -13.06 -15.58 -3.53
C THR A 73 -13.75 -15.70 -2.18
N GLU A 74 -13.74 -14.64 -1.35
CA GLU A 74 -14.30 -14.67 0.00
C GLU A 74 -15.79 -14.33 0.03
N ALA A 75 -16.20 -13.32 -0.72
CA ALA A 75 -17.57 -12.81 -0.73
C ALA A 75 -17.78 -11.86 -1.92
N PRO A 76 -19.03 -11.57 -2.30
CA PRO A 76 -19.32 -10.51 -3.27
C PRO A 76 -18.59 -9.21 -2.92
N VAL A 77 -17.99 -8.60 -3.95
CA VAL A 77 -17.16 -7.39 -3.81
C VAL A 77 -17.97 -6.20 -4.34
N PRO A 78 -18.35 -5.24 -3.47
CA PRO A 78 -18.95 -4.00 -3.93
C PRO A 78 -18.01 -3.23 -4.87
N ALA A 79 -18.57 -2.47 -5.81
CA ALA A 79 -17.79 -1.74 -6.81
C ALA A 79 -16.71 -0.85 -6.19
N ASP A 80 -17.05 -0.11 -5.12
CA ASP A 80 -16.11 0.79 -4.43
C ASP A 80 -14.93 0.04 -3.80
N LEU A 81 -15.18 -1.15 -3.26
CA LEU A 81 -14.13 -2.00 -2.69
C LEU A 81 -13.24 -2.59 -3.78
N ALA A 82 -13.80 -2.94 -4.94
CA ALA A 82 -13.03 -3.43 -6.07
C ALA A 82 -12.11 -2.33 -6.66
N VAL A 83 -12.63 -1.11 -6.81
CA VAL A 83 -11.84 0.06 -7.23
C VAL A 83 -10.74 0.36 -6.22
N ALA A 84 -11.07 0.38 -4.92
CA ALA A 84 -10.07 0.60 -3.87
C ALA A 84 -8.99 -0.48 -3.86
N ALA A 85 -9.36 -1.76 -4.01
CA ALA A 85 -8.39 -2.85 -4.10
C ALA A 85 -7.39 -2.68 -5.25
N LEU A 86 -7.86 -2.22 -6.41
CA LEU A 86 -7.02 -2.00 -7.58
C LEU A 86 -6.13 -0.75 -7.47
N LEU A 87 -6.53 0.26 -6.70
CA LEU A 87 -5.86 1.57 -6.66
C LEU A 87 -5.21 1.93 -5.32
N HIS A 88 -5.34 1.12 -4.26
CA HIS A 88 -4.87 1.46 -2.91
C HIS A 88 -3.40 1.89 -2.86
N ASP A 89 -2.57 1.31 -3.72
CA ASP A 89 -1.12 1.55 -3.78
C ASP A 89 -0.69 2.57 -4.83
N VAL A 90 -1.63 3.18 -5.58
CA VAL A 90 -1.29 3.99 -6.76
C VAL A 90 -0.49 5.24 -6.42
N GLY A 91 -0.70 5.80 -5.23
CA GLY A 91 0.08 6.95 -4.75
C GLY A 91 1.59 6.67 -4.65
N LYS A 92 2.01 5.41 -4.55
CA LYS A 92 3.43 5.03 -4.55
C LYS A 92 4.14 5.40 -5.86
N ALA A 93 3.39 5.50 -6.98
CA ALA A 93 3.94 5.90 -8.27
C ALA A 93 4.50 7.34 -8.26
N ALA A 94 4.03 8.20 -7.34
CA ALA A 94 4.52 9.58 -7.21
C ALA A 94 6.03 9.66 -6.96
N ALA A 95 6.59 8.70 -6.20
CA ALA A 95 8.03 8.67 -5.93
C ALA A 95 8.82 8.35 -7.19
N SER A 96 8.45 7.27 -7.91
CA SER A 96 9.12 6.89 -9.15
C SER A 96 8.99 7.94 -10.26
N GLU A 97 7.83 8.61 -10.37
CA GLU A 97 7.62 9.68 -11.34
C GLU A 97 8.50 10.91 -11.08
N ALA A 98 8.83 11.19 -9.82
CA ALA A 98 9.76 12.27 -9.45
C ALA A 98 11.25 11.84 -9.49
N GLY A 99 11.56 10.62 -9.94
CA GLY A 99 12.91 10.06 -9.92
C GLY A 99 13.42 9.74 -8.52
N ALA A 100 12.52 9.64 -7.53
CA ALA A 100 12.86 9.35 -6.15
C ALA A 100 12.71 7.84 -5.90
N TYR A 101 13.84 7.15 -5.72
CA TYR A 101 13.83 5.70 -5.48
C TYR A 101 14.21 5.37 -4.03
N LEU A 102 13.28 4.73 -3.32
CA LEU A 102 13.57 4.07 -2.06
C LEU A 102 14.10 2.66 -2.36
N GLY A 103 15.42 2.55 -2.42
CA GLY A 103 16.07 1.24 -2.52
C GLY A 103 15.58 0.28 -1.44
N LEU A 104 15.45 -0.99 -1.78
CA LEU A 104 14.98 -2.04 -0.88
C LEU A 104 15.76 -2.10 0.44
N TRP A 105 17.04 -1.76 0.40
CA TRP A 105 17.90 -1.66 1.57
C TRP A 105 17.46 -0.59 2.58
N LEU A 106 16.74 0.44 2.15
CA LEU A 106 16.20 1.49 3.03
C LEU A 106 14.86 1.11 3.67
N ARG A 107 14.12 0.13 3.13
CA ARG A 107 12.82 -0.27 3.71
C ARG A 107 12.96 -0.83 5.12
N GLY A 108 13.98 -1.65 5.39
CA GLY A 108 14.24 -2.20 6.72
C GLY A 108 14.49 -1.11 7.79
N PRO A 109 15.48 -0.23 7.59
CA PRO A 109 15.74 0.92 8.47
C PRO A 109 14.55 1.86 8.63
N MET A 110 13.78 2.11 7.57
CA MET A 110 12.58 2.95 7.64
C MET A 110 11.48 2.34 8.50
N VAL A 111 11.18 1.05 8.33
CA VAL A 111 10.17 0.36 9.15
C VAL A 111 10.58 0.37 10.62
N LEU A 112 11.86 0.19 10.91
CA LEU A 112 12.37 0.29 12.28
C LEU A 112 12.25 1.71 12.83
N THR A 113 12.58 2.73 12.04
CA THR A 113 12.49 4.14 12.45
C THR A 113 11.04 4.59 12.62
N ALA A 114 10.11 4.10 11.79
CA ALA A 114 8.68 4.34 11.94
C ALA A 114 8.15 3.76 13.26
N ALA A 115 8.67 2.62 13.70
CA ALA A 115 8.29 1.98 14.95
C ALA A 115 8.89 2.68 16.19
N VAL A 116 10.12 3.16 16.10
CA VAL A 116 10.86 3.70 17.26
C VAL A 116 10.74 5.22 17.39
N ALA A 117 10.70 5.95 16.27
CA ALA A 117 10.72 7.41 16.22
C ALA A 117 9.92 7.96 15.02
N PRO A 118 8.58 7.76 14.98
CA PRO A 118 7.75 8.20 13.86
C PRO A 118 7.86 9.71 13.58
N GLY A 119 8.01 10.53 14.62
CA GLY A 119 8.19 11.98 14.48
C GLY A 119 9.49 12.40 13.79
N LEU A 120 10.52 11.53 13.78
CA LEU A 120 11.76 11.80 13.05
C LEU A 120 11.55 11.66 11.54
N LEU A 121 10.82 10.62 11.11
CA LEU A 121 10.50 10.43 9.69
C LEU A 121 9.67 11.59 9.15
N ALA A 122 8.66 12.04 9.90
CA ALA A 122 7.84 13.19 9.52
C ALA A 122 8.67 14.48 9.34
N ARG A 123 9.69 14.70 10.18
CA ARG A 123 10.61 15.86 10.05
C ARG A 123 11.57 15.75 8.86
N LEU A 124 11.94 14.53 8.49
CA LEU A 124 12.84 14.27 7.36
C LEU A 124 12.11 14.25 6.01
N ALA A 125 10.80 13.96 6.01
CA ALA A 125 9.97 14.03 4.83
C ALA A 125 9.91 15.47 4.27
N ASP A 126 9.81 15.58 2.95
CA ASP A 126 9.61 16.85 2.25
C ASP A 126 8.62 16.63 1.12
N ALA A 127 7.54 17.41 1.11
CA ALA A 127 6.47 17.27 0.13
C ALA A 127 6.88 17.73 -1.28
N ARG A 128 8.00 18.45 -1.42
CA ARG A 128 8.44 18.98 -2.71
C ARG A 128 8.89 17.84 -3.64
N PRO A 129 8.21 17.64 -4.79
CA PRO A 129 8.62 16.65 -5.77
C PRO A 129 10.07 16.87 -6.18
N SER A 130 10.89 15.86 -5.94
CA SER A 130 12.33 15.88 -6.21
C SER A 130 12.85 14.45 -6.24
N PRO A 131 14.00 14.17 -6.88
CA PRO A 131 14.63 12.85 -6.85
C PRO A 131 15.26 12.51 -5.48
N SER A 132 14.84 13.18 -4.40
CA SER A 132 15.43 13.07 -3.08
C SER A 132 14.80 11.97 -2.25
N LEU A 133 15.59 11.39 -1.33
CA LEU A 133 15.07 10.47 -0.32
C LEU A 133 14.01 11.11 0.57
N ARG A 134 14.08 12.43 0.80
CA ARG A 134 13.09 13.17 1.60
C ARG A 134 11.70 13.13 0.95
N TYR A 135 11.65 13.24 -0.37
CA TYR A 135 10.40 13.11 -1.11
C TYR A 135 9.91 11.66 -1.17
N ALA A 136 10.82 10.69 -1.37
CA ALA A 136 10.44 9.29 -1.32
C ALA A 136 9.88 8.88 0.07
N LEU A 137 10.44 9.43 1.16
CA LEU A 137 9.90 9.29 2.52
C LEU A 137 8.50 9.91 2.64
N TYR A 138 8.32 11.12 2.11
CA TYR A 138 7.01 11.78 2.08
C TYR A 138 5.96 10.92 1.37
N VAL A 139 6.26 10.43 0.16
CA VAL A 139 5.35 9.53 -0.57
C VAL A 139 5.10 8.24 0.21
N GLN A 140 6.10 7.64 0.84
CA GLN A 140 5.89 6.43 1.63
C GLN A 140 4.91 6.66 2.80
N LEU A 141 4.93 7.84 3.42
CA LEU A 141 4.01 8.20 4.50
C LEU A 141 2.62 8.61 3.99
N HIS A 142 2.55 9.22 2.81
CA HIS A 142 1.34 9.89 2.31
C HIS A 142 0.74 9.27 1.03
N HIS A 143 1.24 8.11 0.58
CA HIS A 143 0.70 7.46 -0.61
C HIS A 143 -0.79 7.07 -0.50
N PRO A 144 -1.37 6.77 0.69
CA PRO A 144 -2.82 6.57 0.79
C PRO A 144 -3.58 7.84 0.39
N GLU A 145 -3.18 9.01 0.91
CA GLU A 145 -3.83 10.29 0.62
C GLU A 145 -3.57 10.76 -0.80
N ILE A 146 -2.34 10.61 -1.31
CA ILE A 146 -1.99 10.90 -2.71
C ILE A 146 -2.83 10.02 -3.65
N GLY A 147 -2.90 8.72 -3.36
CA GLY A 147 -3.67 7.76 -4.16
C GLY A 147 -5.16 8.07 -4.16
N ALA A 148 -5.72 8.42 -2.99
CA ALA A 148 -7.13 8.80 -2.88
C ALA A 148 -7.43 10.08 -3.66
N ALA A 149 -6.57 11.10 -3.57
CA ALA A 149 -6.72 12.33 -4.33
C ALA A 149 -6.65 12.08 -5.85
N TRP A 150 -5.75 11.21 -6.30
CA TRP A 150 -5.67 10.82 -7.71
C TRP A 150 -6.88 10.00 -8.17
N ALA A 151 -7.36 9.08 -7.34
CA ALA A 151 -8.55 8.30 -7.63
C ALA A 151 -9.79 9.19 -7.74
N GLN A 152 -9.93 10.17 -6.85
CA GLN A 152 -11.00 11.16 -6.89
C GLN A 152 -10.94 11.99 -8.19
N ALA A 153 -9.74 12.45 -8.58
CA ALA A 153 -9.53 13.17 -9.84
C ALA A 153 -9.85 12.29 -11.08
N ALA A 154 -9.73 10.97 -10.97
CA ALA A 154 -10.11 10.00 -11.99
C ALA A 154 -11.60 9.57 -11.92
N GLY A 155 -12.40 10.24 -11.08
CA GLY A 155 -13.84 10.01 -10.97
C GLY A 155 -14.25 8.83 -10.09
N ALA A 156 -13.37 8.34 -9.21
CA ALA A 156 -13.75 7.33 -8.21
C ALA A 156 -14.73 7.91 -7.19
N SER A 157 -15.56 7.06 -6.60
CA SER A 157 -16.53 7.46 -5.58
C SER A 157 -15.85 7.89 -4.27
N ASP A 158 -16.57 8.65 -3.44
CA ASP A 158 -16.09 9.06 -2.11
C ASP A 158 -15.74 7.86 -1.23
N LEU A 159 -16.51 6.77 -1.31
CA LEU A 159 -16.25 5.56 -0.54
C LEU A 159 -14.97 4.85 -1.01
N ALA A 160 -14.74 4.74 -2.32
CA ALA A 160 -13.51 4.17 -2.85
C ALA A 160 -12.29 5.02 -2.45
N CYS A 161 -12.40 6.34 -2.54
CA CYS A 161 -11.34 7.27 -2.13
C CYS A 161 -11.05 7.16 -0.63
N TRP A 162 -12.08 7.07 0.21
CA TRP A 162 -11.92 6.87 1.65
C TRP A 162 -11.24 5.53 1.97
N LEU A 163 -11.64 4.44 1.31
CA LEU A 163 -11.00 3.13 1.47
C LEU A 163 -9.51 3.17 1.08
N ILE A 164 -9.16 3.87 0.00
CA ILE A 164 -7.77 4.08 -0.42
C ILE A 164 -7.01 4.91 0.62
N ALA A 165 -7.59 6.01 1.12
CA ALA A 165 -6.92 6.85 2.11
C ALA A 165 -6.68 6.13 3.45
N GLU A 166 -7.60 5.25 3.85
CA GLU A 166 -7.56 4.60 5.16
C GLU A 166 -6.90 3.22 5.16
N HIS A 167 -6.45 2.70 4.01
CA HIS A 167 -6.02 1.30 3.88
C HIS A 167 -4.86 0.92 4.83
N GLN A 168 -4.06 1.87 5.31
CA GLN A 168 -2.97 1.61 6.28
C GLN A 168 -3.30 1.98 7.72
N ASN A 169 -4.41 2.67 7.94
CA ASN A 169 -4.79 3.14 9.27
C ASN A 169 -5.39 2.00 10.09
N LYS A 170 -5.09 2.01 11.39
CA LYS A 170 -5.72 1.06 12.32
C LYS A 170 -7.17 1.47 12.49
N VAL A 171 -8.08 0.61 12.03
CA VAL A 171 -9.51 0.79 12.29
C VAL A 171 -9.78 0.43 13.74
N GLU A 172 -10.09 1.42 14.58
CA GLU A 172 -10.74 1.14 15.86
C GLU A 172 -12.07 0.43 15.55
N ARG A 173 -12.44 -0.56 16.38
CA ARG A 173 -13.60 -1.45 16.16
C ARG A 173 -14.91 -0.68 16.00
N ALA A 174 -15.15 -0.13 14.82
CA ALA A 174 -16.36 0.54 14.41
C ALA A 174 -17.12 -0.43 13.50
N ASN A 175 -18.38 -0.70 13.82
CA ASN A 175 -19.23 -1.62 13.05
C ASN A 175 -19.99 -0.89 11.93
N THR A 176 -19.38 0.10 11.28
CA THR A 176 -19.99 0.77 10.14
C THR A 176 -19.79 -0.08 8.87
N PRO A 177 -20.71 -0.02 7.88
CA PRO A 177 -20.51 -0.73 6.61
C PRO A 177 -19.19 -0.39 5.93
N ALA A 178 -18.77 0.88 5.96
CA ALA A 178 -17.48 1.32 5.41
C ALA A 178 -16.28 0.69 6.16
N ALA A 179 -16.31 0.63 7.50
CA ALA A 179 -15.27 0.00 8.29
C ALA A 179 -15.16 -1.51 8.02
N VAL A 180 -16.29 -2.19 7.73
CA VAL A 180 -16.27 -3.60 7.31
C VAL A 180 -15.57 -3.76 5.96
N LEU A 181 -15.85 -2.90 4.98
CA LEU A 181 -15.16 -2.93 3.68
C LEU A 181 -13.68 -2.63 3.82
N LEU A 182 -13.31 -1.67 4.67
CA LEU A 182 -11.92 -1.34 4.96
C LEU A 182 -11.18 -2.53 5.61
N ALA A 183 -11.80 -3.18 6.59
CA ALA A 183 -11.24 -4.37 7.21
C ALA A 183 -11.06 -5.53 6.20
N ARG A 184 -12.00 -5.69 5.25
CA ARG A 184 -11.85 -6.65 4.15
C ARG A 184 -10.66 -6.29 3.25
N LEU A 185 -10.55 -5.03 2.84
CA LEU A 185 -9.43 -4.54 2.03
C LEU A 185 -8.09 -4.82 2.70
N GLN A 186 -7.96 -4.45 3.98
CA GLN A 186 -6.76 -4.66 4.79
C GLN A 186 -6.43 -6.15 4.95
N ALA A 187 -7.43 -6.98 5.23
CA ALA A 187 -7.23 -8.42 5.40
C ALA A 187 -6.80 -9.11 4.09
N ALA A 188 -7.28 -8.63 2.93
CA ALA A 188 -6.84 -9.12 1.64
C ALA A 188 -5.43 -8.62 1.28
N ASP A 189 -5.12 -7.35 1.53
CA ASP A 189 -3.78 -6.77 1.32
C ASP A 189 -2.71 -7.48 2.15
N ASP A 190 -2.98 -7.75 3.43
CA ASP A 190 -2.05 -8.44 4.33
C ASP A 190 -1.72 -9.89 3.89
N ARG A 191 -2.57 -10.50 3.05
CA ARG A 191 -2.41 -11.88 2.55
C ARG A 191 -1.74 -11.99 1.19
N ASN A 192 -1.42 -10.85 0.55
CA ASN A 192 -0.81 -10.81 -0.77
C ASN A 192 0.55 -10.14 -0.71
#